data_AF-A0A522AHS5-F1
#
_entry.id   AF-A0A522AHS5-F1
#
_cell.length_a   1.000
_cell.length_b   1.000
_cell.length_c   1.000
_cell.angle_alpha   90.00
_cell.angle_beta   90.00
_cell.angle_gamma   90.00
#
_symmetry.space_group_name_H-M   'P 1'
#
loop_
_entity.id
_entity.type
_entity.pdbx_description
1 polymer ?
#
loop_
_entity_poly.entity_id
_entity_poly.type
_entity_poly.pdbx_seq_one_letter_code
_entity_poly.pdbx_strand_id
1 'polypeptide(L)'
;MPVDLAAMNTFLGPIRTTLWFAYQAITVGGLGLVWFAVPFAILLSLAVVSLVRVDKSQRSSLWVLLVLPAIWIFVGLWGGTFWVDWQHHPVHNNPSWVSYPIFVAPWLAIAATIFLALRLVGARLLVSAFGLINIYFTVFFSFMSGMAITGDWL
;
A
#
# COMPACT_ATOMS: atom_id res chain seq x y z
N MET A 1 -37.83 -5.37 12.57
CA MET A 1 -36.74 -6.31 12.29
C MET A 1 -35.49 -5.73 12.92
N PRO A 2 -34.79 -6.43 13.83
CA PRO A 2 -33.55 -5.91 14.41
C PRO A 2 -32.51 -5.75 13.29
N VAL A 3 -31.91 -4.57 13.21
CA VAL A 3 -30.80 -4.30 12.28
C VAL A 3 -29.61 -5.12 12.79
N ASP A 4 -29.09 -5.99 11.93
CA ASP A 4 -27.90 -6.77 12.23
C ASP A 4 -26.68 -5.84 12.23
N LEU A 5 -26.37 -5.33 13.43
CA LEU A 5 -25.25 -4.41 13.67
C LEU A 5 -23.90 -5.05 13.31
N ALA A 6 -23.79 -6.39 13.34
CA ALA A 6 -22.57 -7.09 12.96
C ALA A 6 -22.36 -7.03 11.44
N ALA A 7 -23.41 -7.28 10.66
CA ALA A 7 -23.40 -7.13 9.20
C ALA A 7 -23.12 -5.68 8.76
N MET A 8 -23.67 -4.70 9.49
CA MET A 8 -23.42 -3.28 9.23
C MET A 8 -21.96 -2.89 9.51
N ASN A 9 -21.36 -3.40 10.59
CA ASN A 9 -19.95 -3.14 10.92
C ASN A 9 -18.98 -3.82 9.94
N THR A 10 -19.29 -5.01 9.44
CA THR A 10 -18.46 -5.66 8.40
C THR A 10 -18.48 -4.89 7.09
N PHE A 11 -19.64 -4.34 6.71
CA PHE A 11 -19.77 -3.53 5.48
C PHE A 11 -19.10 -2.16 5.60
N LEU A 12 -19.20 -1.52 6.77
CA LEU A 12 -18.63 -0.20 7.02
C LEU A 12 -17.14 -0.23 7.42
N GLY A 13 -16.61 -1.38 7.83
CA GLY A 13 -15.22 -1.56 8.25
C GLY A 13 -14.20 -1.06 7.22
N PRO A 14 -14.26 -1.49 5.94
CA PRO A 14 -13.34 -1.01 4.90
C PRO A 14 -13.45 0.50 4.65
N ILE A 15 -14.66 1.06 4.71
CA ILE A 15 -14.93 2.48 4.51
C ILE A 15 -14.36 3.30 5.67
N ARG A 16 -14.60 2.88 6.92
CA ARG A 16 -14.01 3.49 8.12
C ARG A 16 -12.49 3.43 8.10
N THR A 17 -11.91 2.30 7.70
CA THR A 17 -10.46 2.11 7.59
C THR A 17 -9.86 3.08 6.56
N THR A 18 -10.52 3.19 5.39
CA THR A 18 -10.09 4.12 4.32
C THR A 18 -10.19 5.57 4.75
N LEU A 19 -11.29 5.97 5.40
CA LEU A 19 -11.48 7.32 5.92
C LEU A 19 -10.50 7.65 7.04
N TRP A 20 -10.19 6.69 7.91
CA TRP A 20 -9.21 6.87 8.97
C TRP A 20 -7.80 7.06 8.40
N PHE A 21 -7.38 6.27 7.41
CA PHE A 21 -6.10 6.48 6.72
C PHE A 21 -6.02 7.86 6.04
N ALA A 22 -7.10 8.27 5.35
CA ALA A 22 -7.17 9.59 4.73
C ALA A 22 -7.11 10.72 5.77
N TYR A 23 -7.76 10.53 6.92
CA TYR A 23 -7.74 11.48 8.03
C TYR A 23 -6.36 11.57 8.70
N GLN A 24 -5.70 10.43 8.96
CA GLN A 24 -4.33 10.38 9.51
C GLN A 24 -3.31 11.06 8.60
N ALA A 25 -3.45 10.94 7.28
CA ALA A 25 -2.60 11.68 6.34
C ALA A 25 -2.70 13.21 6.52
N ILE A 26 -3.82 13.71 7.04
CA ILE A 26 -4.08 15.13 7.31
C ILE A 26 -3.69 15.50 8.75
N THR A 27 -3.99 14.67 9.75
CA THR A 27 -3.83 15.02 11.17
C THR A 27 -2.44 14.81 11.75
N VAL A 28 -1.56 14.02 11.13
CA VAL A 28 -0.18 13.79 11.62
C VAL A 28 0.75 14.98 11.25
N GLY A 29 0.29 16.22 11.43
CA GLY A 29 1.13 17.42 11.48
C GLY A 29 1.94 17.78 10.22
N GLY A 30 1.43 17.47 9.02
CA GLY A 30 2.13 17.76 7.75
C GLY A 30 3.22 16.76 7.38
N LEU A 31 3.64 15.89 8.31
CA LEU A 31 4.51 14.75 8.00
C LEU A 31 3.81 13.76 7.06
N GLY A 32 2.51 13.52 7.24
CA GLY A 32 1.72 12.74 6.28
C GLY A 32 1.76 13.31 4.86
N LEU A 33 1.63 14.63 4.71
CA LEU A 33 1.72 15.30 3.41
C LEU A 33 3.11 15.16 2.77
N VAL A 34 4.20 15.39 3.52
CA VAL A 34 5.55 15.32 2.95
C VAL A 34 5.99 13.88 2.68
N TRP A 35 5.76 12.97 3.62
CA TRP A 35 6.26 11.58 3.54
C TRP A 35 5.36 10.66 2.71
N PHE A 36 4.09 11.00 2.50
CA PHE A 36 3.17 10.26 1.65
C PHE A 36 2.81 11.02 0.37
N ALA A 37 2.36 12.27 0.45
CA ALA A 37 1.84 12.96 -0.74
C ALA A 37 2.92 13.34 -1.75
N VAL A 38 4.14 13.70 -1.31
CA VAL A 38 5.24 14.00 -2.26
C VAL A 38 5.69 12.74 -3.02
N PRO A 39 6.04 11.60 -2.38
CA PRO A 39 6.35 10.38 -3.12
C PRO A 39 5.16 9.89 -3.98
N PHE A 40 3.92 10.10 -3.54
CA PHE A 40 2.73 9.71 -4.28
C PHE A 40 2.51 10.57 -5.53
N ALA A 41 2.73 11.88 -5.41
CA ALA A 41 2.69 12.80 -6.55
C ALA A 41 3.78 12.48 -7.57
N ILE A 42 4.99 12.08 -7.12
CA ILE A 42 6.05 11.61 -8.02
C ILE A 42 5.62 10.31 -8.71
N LEU A 43 5.05 9.35 -7.98
CA LEU A 43 4.54 8.09 -8.52
C LEU A 43 3.46 8.33 -9.58
N LEU A 44 2.50 9.20 -9.29
CA LEU A 44 1.42 9.57 -10.21
C LEU A 44 1.98 10.28 -11.46
N SER A 45 2.94 11.19 -11.27
CA SER A 45 3.60 11.89 -12.37
C SER A 45 4.34 10.91 -13.28
N LEU A 46 5.06 9.94 -12.71
CA LEU A 46 5.72 8.88 -13.48
C LEU A 46 4.72 8.02 -14.23
N ALA A 47 3.59 7.65 -13.60
CA ALA A 47 2.53 6.89 -14.26
C ALA A 47 1.94 7.67 -15.46
N VAL A 48 1.66 8.96 -15.30
CA VAL A 48 1.16 9.82 -16.39
C VAL A 48 2.19 9.96 -17.50
N VAL A 49 3.46 10.22 -17.17
CA VAL A 49 4.55 10.30 -18.16
C VAL A 49 4.67 8.98 -18.94
N SER A 50 4.53 7.84 -18.26
CA SER A 50 4.52 6.51 -18.88
C SER A 50 3.39 6.37 -19.90
N LEU A 51 2.19 6.83 -19.56
CA LEU A 51 1.01 6.74 -20.45
C LEU A 51 1.09 7.69 -21.64
N VAL A 52 1.71 8.87 -21.48
CA VAL A 52 1.77 9.89 -22.54
C VAL A 52 2.92 9.60 -23.52
N ARG A 53 4.11 9.27 -23.02
CA ARG A 53 5.33 9.16 -23.84
C ARG A 53 5.58 7.78 -24.45
N VAL A 54 4.94 6.74 -23.95
CA VAL A 54 5.09 5.38 -24.51
C VAL A 54 4.14 5.18 -25.68
N ASP A 55 4.65 4.56 -26.74
CA ASP A 55 3.89 4.21 -27.95
C ASP A 55 2.64 3.41 -27.61
N LYS A 56 1.53 3.67 -28.32
CA LYS A 56 0.25 2.98 -28.09
C LYS A 56 0.37 1.46 -28.12
N SER A 57 1.24 0.91 -28.96
CA SER A 57 1.51 -0.53 -29.06
C SER A 57 2.13 -1.14 -27.79
N GLN A 58 2.86 -0.33 -27.01
CA GLN A 58 3.52 -0.77 -25.78
C GLN A 58 2.70 -0.46 -24.51
N ARG A 59 1.69 0.42 -24.58
CA ARG A 59 0.84 0.81 -23.44
C ARG A 59 0.09 -0.37 -22.81
N SER A 60 -0.33 -1.36 -23.60
CA SER A 60 -1.00 -2.56 -23.08
C SER A 60 -0.10 -3.38 -22.15
N SER A 61 1.23 -3.27 -22.29
CA SER A 61 2.18 -3.95 -21.40
C SER A 61 2.45 -3.15 -20.12
N LEU A 62 2.12 -1.86 -20.07
CA LEU A 62 2.34 -1.02 -18.89
C LEU A 62 1.39 -1.34 -17.74
N TRP A 63 0.25 -1.99 -17.99
CA TRP A 63 -0.68 -2.42 -16.93
C TRP A 63 -0.01 -3.36 -15.93
N VAL A 64 1.02 -4.10 -16.34
CA VAL A 64 1.79 -4.98 -15.44
C VAL A 64 2.52 -4.17 -14.36
N LEU A 65 2.77 -2.87 -14.56
CA LEU A 65 3.34 -1.99 -13.53
C LEU A 65 2.41 -1.82 -12.33
N LEU A 66 1.11 -2.07 -12.46
CA LEU A 66 0.14 -1.98 -11.35
C LEU A 66 0.40 -3.02 -10.25
N VAL A 67 1.19 -4.06 -10.52
CA VAL A 67 1.59 -5.02 -9.48
C VAL A 67 2.35 -4.34 -8.34
N LEU A 68 3.16 -3.33 -8.64
CA LEU A 68 3.96 -2.62 -7.65
C LEU A 68 3.10 -1.85 -6.64
N PRO A 69 2.14 -1.00 -7.08
CA PRO A 69 1.25 -0.33 -6.14
C PRO A 69 0.29 -1.29 -5.44
N ALA A 70 -0.13 -2.37 -6.10
CA ALA A 70 -0.98 -3.38 -5.47
C ALA A 70 -0.34 -3.98 -4.20
N ILE A 71 0.98 -4.18 -4.18
CA ILE A 71 1.69 -4.75 -3.02
C ILE A 71 1.55 -3.85 -1.79
N TRP A 72 1.92 -2.57 -1.89
CA TRP A 72 1.88 -1.70 -0.71
C TRP A 72 0.45 -1.31 -0.31
N ILE A 73 -0.48 -1.21 -1.27
CA ILE A 73 -1.91 -1.00 -0.97
C ILE A 73 -2.44 -2.19 -0.18
N PHE A 74 -2.14 -3.42 -0.62
CA PHE A 74 -2.53 -4.63 0.10
C PHE A 74 -1.98 -4.63 1.54
N VAL A 75 -0.69 -4.31 1.72
CA VAL A 75 -0.08 -4.24 3.07
C VAL A 75 -0.79 -3.22 3.95
N GLY A 76 -1.04 -2.01 3.44
CA GLY A 76 -1.72 -0.97 4.20
C GLY A 76 -3.16 -1.35 4.59
N LEU A 77 -3.92 -1.96 3.67
CA LEU A 77 -5.26 -2.45 3.96
C LEU A 77 -5.24 -3.62 4.95
N TRP A 78 -4.25 -4.51 4.83
CA TRP A 78 -4.06 -5.63 5.74
C TRP A 78 -3.80 -5.14 7.17
N GLY A 79 -2.81 -4.25 7.35
CA GLY A 79 -2.53 -3.63 8.65
C GLY A 79 -3.72 -2.87 9.23
N GLY A 80 -4.42 -2.10 8.39
CA GLY A 80 -5.62 -1.37 8.80
C GLY A 80 -6.75 -2.28 9.30
N THR A 81 -6.96 -3.42 8.65
CA THR A 81 -8.00 -4.39 9.03
C THR A 81 -7.76 -4.91 10.46
N PHE A 82 -6.55 -5.37 10.75
CA PHE A 82 -6.22 -5.91 12.08
C PHE A 82 -6.10 -4.85 13.16
N TRP A 83 -5.71 -3.62 12.81
CA TRP A 83 -5.76 -2.49 13.73
C TRP A 83 -7.18 -2.21 14.21
N VAL A 84 -8.16 -2.12 13.29
CA VAL A 84 -9.57 -1.90 13.64
C VAL A 84 -10.09 -3.05 14.51
N ASP A 85 -9.83 -4.30 14.12
CA ASP A 85 -10.30 -5.46 14.88
C ASP A 85 -9.71 -5.50 16.30
N TRP A 86 -8.41 -5.26 16.46
CA TRP A 86 -7.76 -5.38 17.78
C TRP A 86 -8.00 -4.21 18.72
N GLN A 87 -8.42 -3.06 18.19
CA GLN A 87 -8.98 -2.00 19.03
C GLN A 87 -10.29 -2.40 19.71
N HIS A 88 -11.11 -3.25 19.06
CA HIS A 88 -12.40 -3.69 19.60
C HIS A 88 -12.30 -5.06 20.31
N HIS A 89 -11.32 -5.87 19.91
CA HIS A 89 -11.05 -7.20 20.46
C HIS A 89 -9.56 -7.35 20.73
N PRO A 90 -9.06 -6.87 21.89
CA PRO A 90 -7.63 -6.88 22.20
C PRO A 90 -7.10 -8.31 22.23
N VAL A 91 -6.08 -8.59 21.41
CA VAL A 91 -5.40 -9.89 21.40
C VAL A 91 -4.08 -9.73 22.13
N HIS A 92 -3.83 -10.57 23.14
CA HIS A 92 -2.57 -10.50 23.90
C HIS A 92 -1.33 -10.81 23.08
N ASN A 93 -1.46 -11.66 22.06
CA ASN A 93 -0.39 -12.00 21.12
C ASN A 93 -0.96 -12.07 19.71
N ASN A 94 -0.45 -11.23 18.81
CA ASN A 94 -0.75 -11.32 17.39
C ASN A 94 -0.34 -12.71 16.83
N PRO A 95 -1.26 -13.44 16.16
CA PRO A 95 -0.93 -14.64 15.41
C PRO A 95 0.15 -14.39 14.33
N SER A 96 1.18 -15.23 14.28
CA SER A 96 2.32 -15.06 13.35
C SER A 96 1.93 -14.93 11.87
N TRP A 97 0.81 -15.56 11.46
CA TRP A 97 0.32 -15.51 10.09
C TRP A 97 -0.11 -14.11 9.65
N VAL A 98 -0.51 -13.23 10.56
CA VAL A 98 -0.89 -11.85 10.24
C VAL A 98 0.33 -11.03 9.85
N SER A 99 1.51 -11.35 10.40
CA SER A 99 2.76 -10.64 10.14
C SER A 99 3.47 -11.10 8.86
N TYR A 100 3.21 -12.32 8.37
CA TYR A 100 3.90 -12.84 7.19
C TYR A 100 3.72 -11.97 5.94
N PRO A 101 2.50 -11.52 5.55
CA PRO A 101 2.34 -10.72 4.34
C PRO A 101 3.06 -9.38 4.43
N ILE A 102 3.14 -8.79 5.63
CA ILE A 102 3.84 -7.54 5.91
C ILE A 102 5.35 -7.72 5.77
N PHE A 103 5.89 -8.79 6.36
CA PHE A 103 7.32 -9.09 6.30
C PHE A 103 7.79 -9.45 4.88
N VAL A 104 6.95 -10.16 4.11
CA VAL A 104 7.30 -10.62 2.76
C VAL A 104 7.17 -9.51 1.70
N ALA A 105 6.31 -8.51 1.93
CA ALA A 105 6.00 -7.50 0.92
C ALA A 105 7.21 -6.71 0.38
N PRO A 106 8.19 -6.24 1.19
CA PRO A 106 9.38 -5.57 0.66
C PRO A 106 10.18 -6.44 -0.31
N TRP A 107 10.35 -7.74 0.01
CA TRP A 107 11.04 -8.70 -0.85
C TRP A 107 10.27 -8.93 -2.14
N LEU A 108 8.94 -9.03 -2.06
CA LEU A 108 8.07 -9.16 -3.22
C LEU A 108 8.14 -7.92 -4.14
N ALA A 109 8.17 -6.71 -3.57
CA ALA A 109 8.30 -5.46 -4.32
C ALA A 109 9.65 -5.36 -5.04
N ILE A 110 10.75 -5.78 -4.39
CA ILE A 110 12.08 -5.86 -5.00
C ILE A 110 12.07 -6.87 -6.16
N ALA A 111 11.57 -8.10 -5.92
CA ALA A 111 11.50 -9.14 -6.93
C ALA A 111 10.64 -8.72 -8.13
N ALA A 112 9.47 -8.11 -7.89
CA ALA A 112 8.61 -7.57 -8.92
C ALA A 112 9.29 -6.46 -9.72
N THR A 113 10.02 -5.55 -9.04
CA THR A 113 10.77 -4.47 -9.71
C THR A 113 11.85 -5.03 -10.64
N ILE A 114 12.64 -6.00 -10.16
CA ILE A 114 13.69 -6.65 -10.96
C ILE A 114 13.05 -7.36 -12.18
N PHE A 115 12.01 -8.15 -11.94
CA PHE A 115 11.30 -8.86 -13.01
C PHE A 115 10.75 -7.90 -14.08
N LEU A 116 10.12 -6.80 -13.66
CA LEU A 116 9.59 -5.78 -14.57
C LEU A 116 10.70 -5.08 -15.35
N ALA A 117 11.83 -4.76 -14.71
CA ALA A 117 12.96 -4.12 -15.37
C ALA A 117 13.62 -5.05 -16.42
N LEU A 118 13.66 -6.36 -16.15
CA LEU A 118 14.13 -7.35 -17.13
C LEU A 118 13.15 -7.50 -18.30
N ARG A 119 11.83 -7.51 -18.03
CA ARG A 119 10.78 -7.67 -19.04
C ARG A 119 10.60 -6.45 -19.95
N LEU A 120 10.70 -5.24 -19.40
CA LEU A 120 10.41 -3.98 -20.10
C LEU A 120 11.71 -3.29 -20.55
N VAL A 121 12.44 -3.92 -21.47
CA VAL A 121 13.77 -3.49 -21.93
C VAL A 121 13.82 -2.03 -22.38
N GLY A 122 12.79 -1.55 -23.10
CA GLY A 122 12.70 -0.16 -23.59
C GLY A 122 12.35 0.89 -22.54
N ALA A 123 11.98 0.48 -21.31
CA ALA A 123 11.50 1.37 -20.26
C ALA A 123 12.24 1.18 -18.92
N ARG A 124 13.42 0.54 -18.92
CA ARG A 124 14.16 0.17 -17.70
C ARG A 124 14.32 1.30 -16.69
N LEU A 125 14.75 2.48 -17.13
CA LEU A 125 14.95 3.63 -16.23
C LEU A 125 13.65 4.06 -15.55
N LEU A 126 12.56 4.11 -16.32
CA LEU A 126 11.22 4.42 -15.81
C LEU A 126 10.75 3.36 -14.81
N VAL A 127 10.92 2.08 -15.15
CA VAL A 127 10.55 0.95 -14.27
C VAL A 127 11.36 0.99 -12.98
N SER A 128 12.67 1.25 -13.04
CA SER A 128 13.51 1.35 -11.85
C SER A 128 13.12 2.53 -10.97
N ALA A 129 12.89 3.71 -11.55
CA ALA A 129 12.43 4.88 -10.78
C ALA A 129 11.05 4.63 -10.14
N PHE A 130 10.11 4.07 -10.91
CA PHE A 130 8.79 3.72 -10.42
C PHE A 130 8.85 2.63 -9.34
N GLY A 131 9.70 1.62 -9.52
CA GLY A 131 9.96 0.54 -8.57
C GLY A 131 10.54 1.04 -7.26
N LEU A 132 11.54 1.92 -7.30
CA LEU A 132 12.15 2.51 -6.09
C LEU A 132 11.11 3.24 -5.22
N ILE A 133 10.23 4.02 -5.85
CA ILE A 133 9.18 4.74 -5.11
C ILE A 133 8.16 3.76 -4.52
N ASN A 134 7.78 2.70 -5.27
CA ASN A 134 6.89 1.67 -4.73
C ASN A 134 7.54 0.83 -3.63
N ILE A 135 8.85 0.59 -3.68
CA ILE A 135 9.59 -0.07 -2.59
C ILE A 135 9.59 0.82 -1.35
N TYR A 136 9.84 2.13 -1.50
CA TYR A 136 9.71 3.09 -0.41
C TYR A 136 8.33 3.01 0.25
N PHE A 137 7.25 3.05 -0.54
CA PHE A 137 5.90 2.88 -0.02
C PHE A 137 5.67 1.53 0.63
N THR A 138 6.19 0.46 0.05
CA THR A 138 6.04 -0.90 0.59
C THR A 138 6.70 -1.00 1.96
N VAL A 139 7.92 -0.49 2.12
CA VAL A 139 8.63 -0.46 3.41
C VAL A 139 7.87 0.41 4.41
N PHE A 140 7.44 1.61 3.99
CA PHE A 140 6.68 2.52 4.84
C PHE A 140 5.38 1.88 5.34
N PHE A 141 4.54 1.35 4.45
CA PHE A 141 3.30 0.68 4.83
C PHE A 141 3.54 -0.61 5.61
N SER A 142 4.64 -1.32 5.36
CA SER A 142 4.98 -2.51 6.16
C SER A 142 5.34 -2.13 7.59
N PHE A 143 6.11 -1.05 7.77
CA PHE A 143 6.44 -0.51 9.07
C PHE A 143 5.18 -0.04 9.82
N MET A 144 4.36 0.79 9.17
CA MET A 144 3.10 1.26 9.73
C MET A 144 2.17 0.08 10.09
N SER A 145 1.95 -0.84 9.17
CA SER A 145 1.09 -2.01 9.41
C SER A 145 1.63 -2.90 10.52
N GLY A 146 2.96 -3.09 10.60
CA GLY A 146 3.62 -3.84 11.66
C GLY A 146 3.40 -3.22 13.03
N MET A 147 3.57 -1.91 13.16
CA MET A 147 3.20 -1.19 14.38
C MET A 147 1.70 -1.36 14.68
N ALA A 148 0.84 -1.41 13.65
CA ALA A 148 -0.62 -1.28 13.81
C ALA A 148 -1.22 -2.55 14.41
N ILE A 149 -0.59 -3.64 14.01
CA ILE A 149 -0.81 -4.98 14.46
C ILE A 149 -0.17 -5.20 15.85
N THR A 150 1.04 -4.73 16.09
CA THR A 150 1.66 -4.90 17.42
C THR A 150 1.04 -4.02 18.50
N GLY A 151 0.36 -2.93 18.10
CA GLY A 151 -0.21 -1.96 19.02
C GLY A 151 0.77 -0.85 19.43
N ASP A 152 1.99 -0.86 18.87
CA ASP A 152 3.09 0.06 19.20
C ASP A 152 2.89 1.51 18.67
N TRP A 153 1.66 1.90 18.29
CA TRP A 153 1.33 3.28 17.85
C TRP A 153 0.96 4.24 18.98
N LEU A 154 0.79 3.74 20.21
CA LEU A 154 0.45 4.50 21.42
C LEU A 154 1.64 4.51 22.38
#